data_AF-A0A951K452-F1
#
_entry.id   AF-A0A951K452-F1
#
_cell.length_a   1.000
_cell.length_b   1.000
_cell.length_c   1.000
_cell.angle_alpha   90.00
_cell.angle_beta   90.00
_cell.angle_gamma   90.00
#
_symmetry.space_group_name_H-M   'P 1'
#
loop_
_entity.id
_entity.type
_entity.pdbx_description
1 polymer ?
#
loop_
_entity_poly.entity_id
_entity_poly.type
_entity_poly.pdbx_seq_one_letter_code
_entity_poly.pdbx_strand_id
1 'polypeptide(L)'
;MTVPTSRLPALPDDPERSLAEAEAEAIVIWRGERISLDALPDRIARSDDREDRDRMLGAYLEALEALSSRGEHRLANRPDPDVAASQLGIDPRALVADLEGFVLHTETPYYAALRRYLALIDIEQGDATIADIWHVARGGAWSHWFSDRDLGRVIEATGRIPVGVGGLEGWLAAERMLRGDGSTPGAAAVGAAYATLAGSPEWIEGELGMVRDEVVPYIDFAAFTRLWQLRQMIGELQFQIRISDISEPALARAYYGGILGHMTGVRVPEAMYLVALEDEPFAPARDLGAEILGADLVAILETRHGSTWWRDPAARDLTDAVAAATSFDDALAQLGYDALDWRPVLRQIRTRLIGEMSGYGGPNITTRAGTRKV
;
A
#
# COMPACT_ATOMS: atom_id res chain seq x y z
N MET A 1 -10.48 31.83 15.44
CA MET A 1 -9.62 30.95 14.60
C MET A 1 -9.84 31.36 13.16
N THR A 2 -8.81 31.90 12.51
CA THR A 2 -8.83 32.28 11.10
C THR A 2 -8.73 31.01 10.25
N VAL A 3 -9.71 30.79 9.38
CA VAL A 3 -9.69 29.69 8.39
C VAL A 3 -8.49 29.92 7.45
N PRO A 4 -7.61 28.93 7.23
CA PRO A 4 -6.45 29.08 6.36
C PRO A 4 -6.91 29.41 4.93
N THR A 5 -6.30 30.42 4.32
CA THR A 5 -6.62 30.85 2.96
C THR A 5 -5.60 30.24 2.00
N SER A 6 -6.02 29.26 1.20
CA SER A 6 -5.21 28.71 0.11
C SER A 6 -5.04 29.78 -0.99
N ARG A 7 -3.80 30.08 -1.38
CA ARG A 7 -3.50 30.92 -2.55
C ARG A 7 -2.97 30.00 -3.65
N LEU A 8 -3.75 29.84 -4.71
CA LEU A 8 -3.35 29.07 -5.90
C LEU A 8 -2.44 29.92 -6.81
N PRO A 9 -1.34 29.36 -7.35
CA PRO A 9 -0.58 29.97 -8.42
C PRO A 9 -1.35 29.95 -9.76
N ALA A 10 -0.97 30.83 -10.69
CA ALA A 10 -1.56 30.92 -12.03
C ALA A 10 -1.23 29.67 -12.88
N LEU A 11 -2.17 29.26 -13.75
CA LEU A 11 -2.11 28.05 -14.58
C LEU A 11 -1.15 28.21 -15.79
N PRO A 12 -0.27 27.22 -16.08
CA PRO A 12 0.53 27.14 -17.31
C PRO A 12 -0.24 26.59 -18.53
N ASP A 13 0.32 26.77 -19.74
CA ASP A 13 -0.31 26.55 -21.07
C ASP A 13 -0.34 25.08 -21.59
N ASP A 14 0.33 24.12 -20.95
CA ASP A 14 0.33 22.69 -21.34
C ASP A 14 -0.51 21.86 -20.35
N PRO A 15 -1.74 21.44 -20.70
CA PRO A 15 -2.66 20.87 -19.73
C PRO A 15 -2.33 19.43 -19.28
N GLU A 16 -1.54 18.64 -20.03
CA GLU A 16 -1.15 17.27 -19.65
C GLU A 16 0.07 17.24 -18.76
N ARG A 17 1.09 18.03 -19.11
CA ARG A 17 2.26 18.25 -18.23
C ARG A 17 1.87 18.93 -16.91
N SER A 18 0.71 19.59 -16.90
CA SER A 18 0.22 20.45 -15.83
C SER A 18 -0.40 19.76 -14.62
N LEU A 19 -0.85 18.49 -14.64
CA LEU A 19 -1.41 17.90 -13.41
C LEU A 19 -0.31 17.43 -12.45
N ALA A 20 0.59 16.53 -12.87
CA ALA A 20 1.67 16.05 -12.02
C ALA A 20 2.61 17.19 -11.58
N GLU A 21 2.92 18.13 -12.49
CA GLU A 21 3.67 19.34 -12.12
C GLU A 21 2.88 20.23 -11.14
N ALA A 22 1.56 20.42 -11.34
CA ALA A 22 0.76 21.18 -10.39
C ALA A 22 0.60 20.49 -9.03
N GLU A 23 0.55 19.16 -8.98
CA GLU A 23 0.53 18.38 -7.74
C GLU A 23 1.87 18.52 -7.00
N ALA A 24 2.99 18.41 -7.72
CA ALA A 24 4.33 18.61 -7.15
C ALA A 24 4.56 20.04 -6.64
N GLU A 25 3.94 21.05 -7.30
CA GLU A 25 3.99 22.45 -6.89
C GLU A 25 2.91 22.84 -5.87
N ALA A 26 1.89 22.01 -5.69
CA ALA A 26 0.79 22.29 -4.78
C ALA A 26 1.29 22.29 -3.34
N ILE A 27 1.04 23.41 -2.65
CA ILE A 27 1.48 23.61 -1.27
C ILE A 27 0.27 23.96 -0.42
N VAL A 28 0.09 23.19 0.65
CA VAL A 28 -0.89 23.46 1.70
C VAL A 28 -0.20 24.19 2.84
N ILE A 29 -0.79 25.31 3.27
CA ILE A 29 -0.31 26.06 4.43
C ILE A 29 -1.01 25.54 5.67
N TRP A 30 -0.28 24.80 6.50
CA TRP A 30 -0.79 24.22 7.73
C TRP A 30 -0.12 24.83 8.96
N ARG A 31 -0.88 25.56 9.79
CA ARG A 31 -0.35 26.24 10.99
C ARG A 31 0.90 27.12 10.71
N GLY A 32 0.99 27.70 9.51
CA GLY A 32 2.12 28.53 9.08
C GLY A 32 3.27 27.76 8.41
N GLU A 33 3.24 26.42 8.44
CA GLU A 33 4.16 25.55 7.71
C GLU A 33 3.71 25.40 6.25
N ARG A 34 4.66 25.36 5.31
CA ARG A 34 4.39 25.04 3.89
C ARG A 34 4.66 23.55 3.68
N ILE A 35 3.62 22.80 3.38
CA ILE A 35 3.68 21.35 3.19
C ILE A 35 3.31 21.06 1.74
N SER A 36 4.13 20.30 1.02
CA SER A 36 3.79 19.85 -0.33
C SER A 36 2.62 18.88 -0.29
N LEU A 37 1.81 18.85 -1.35
CA LEU A 37 0.59 18.04 -1.41
C LEU A 37 0.91 16.54 -1.28
N ASP A 38 1.99 16.08 -1.90
CA ASP A 38 2.48 14.69 -1.84
C ASP A 38 2.94 14.26 -0.44
N ALA A 39 3.43 15.19 0.39
CA ALA A 39 3.88 14.92 1.75
C ALA A 39 2.74 14.92 2.79
N LEU A 40 1.54 15.40 2.44
CA LEU A 40 0.42 15.50 3.37
C LEU A 40 -0.10 14.15 3.89
N PRO A 41 -0.27 13.08 3.08
CA PRO A 41 -0.69 11.78 3.60
C PRO A 41 0.22 11.25 4.71
N ASP A 42 1.54 11.40 4.57
CA ASP A 42 2.51 10.98 5.59
C ASP A 42 2.48 11.89 6.82
N ARG A 43 2.24 13.21 6.63
CA ARG A 43 2.03 14.14 7.73
C ARG A 43 0.76 13.82 8.53
N ILE A 44 -0.33 13.50 7.84
CA ILE A 44 -1.62 13.07 8.42
C ILE A 44 -1.41 11.79 9.22
N ALA A 45 -0.72 10.81 8.65
CA ALA A 45 -0.43 9.54 9.32
C ALA A 45 0.32 9.70 10.64
N ARG A 46 1.21 10.70 10.74
CA ARG A 46 1.99 10.98 11.95
C ARG A 46 1.26 11.75 13.04
N SER A 47 0.06 12.26 12.77
CA SER A 47 -0.68 13.01 13.79
C SER A 47 -1.45 12.08 14.71
N ASP A 48 -1.09 12.08 16.00
CA ASP A 48 -1.77 11.28 17.03
C ASP A 48 -3.17 11.84 17.36
N ASP A 49 -3.41 13.13 17.12
CA ASP A 49 -4.70 13.79 17.34
C ASP A 49 -5.63 13.58 16.14
N ARG A 50 -6.74 12.88 16.36
CA ARG A 50 -7.76 12.62 15.32
C ARG A 50 -8.35 13.91 14.77
N GLU A 51 -8.63 14.91 15.62
CA GLU A 51 -9.19 16.18 15.13
C GLU A 51 -8.19 16.91 14.23
N ASP A 52 -6.90 16.75 14.49
CA ASP A 52 -5.85 17.30 13.63
C ASP A 52 -5.74 16.55 12.31
N ARG A 53 -5.80 15.21 12.33
CA ARG A 53 -5.87 14.38 11.12
C ARG A 53 -7.06 14.76 10.23
N ASP A 54 -8.25 14.87 10.80
CA ASP A 54 -9.47 15.20 10.05
C ASP A 54 -9.39 16.59 9.41
N ARG A 55 -8.84 17.58 10.14
CA ARG A 55 -8.66 18.93 9.59
C ARG A 55 -7.56 18.99 8.52
N MET A 56 -6.45 18.24 8.68
CA MET A 56 -5.43 18.12 7.64
C MET A 56 -5.97 17.40 6.40
N LEU A 57 -6.77 16.33 6.58
CA LEU A 57 -7.47 15.66 5.49
C LEU A 57 -8.42 16.64 4.78
N GLY A 58 -9.17 17.47 5.51
CA GLY A 58 -9.99 18.53 4.92
C GLY A 58 -9.18 19.46 4.02
N ALA A 59 -8.03 19.96 4.50
CA ALA A 59 -7.14 20.82 3.71
C ALA A 59 -6.54 20.11 2.49
N TYR A 60 -6.22 18.82 2.62
CA TYR A 60 -5.78 17.96 1.52
C TYR A 60 -6.86 17.85 0.43
N LEU A 61 -8.11 17.59 0.82
CA LEU A 61 -9.25 17.47 -0.09
C LEU A 61 -9.57 18.80 -0.78
N GLU A 62 -9.48 19.92 -0.08
CA GLU A 62 -9.63 21.26 -0.69
C GLU A 62 -8.57 21.53 -1.75
N ALA A 63 -7.32 21.10 -1.52
CA ALA A 63 -6.25 21.22 -2.49
C ALA A 63 -6.48 20.33 -3.72
N LEU A 64 -6.92 19.09 -3.53
CA LEU A 64 -7.33 18.21 -4.63
C LEU A 64 -8.51 18.79 -5.41
N GLU A 65 -9.52 19.35 -4.73
CA GLU A 65 -10.67 19.97 -5.40
C GLU A 65 -10.24 21.17 -6.27
N ALA A 66 -9.24 21.92 -5.83
CA ALA A 66 -8.66 22.99 -6.64
C ALA A 66 -7.93 22.51 -7.91
N LEU A 67 -7.53 21.23 -7.95
CA LEU A 67 -6.94 20.55 -9.10
C LEU A 67 -7.98 19.82 -9.97
N SER A 68 -9.25 19.78 -9.56
CA SER A 68 -10.32 19.02 -10.23
C SER A 68 -10.43 19.29 -11.72
N SER A 69 -10.39 20.56 -12.15
CA SER A 69 -10.48 20.92 -13.58
C SER A 69 -9.37 20.32 -14.44
N ARG A 70 -8.15 20.18 -13.90
CA ARG A 70 -7.04 19.51 -14.57
C ARG A 70 -7.27 18.00 -14.64
N GLY A 71 -7.78 17.41 -13.55
CA GLY A 71 -8.17 16.00 -13.52
C GLY A 71 -9.29 15.65 -14.50
N GLU A 72 -10.29 16.52 -14.65
CA GLU A 72 -11.35 16.37 -15.65
C GLU A 72 -10.80 16.41 -17.07
N HIS A 73 -9.85 17.31 -17.34
CA HIS A 73 -9.17 17.36 -18.62
C HIS A 73 -8.37 16.07 -18.89
N ARG A 74 -7.60 15.60 -17.91
CA ARG A 74 -6.86 14.34 -18.00
C ARG A 74 -7.79 13.15 -18.25
N LEU A 75 -8.91 13.10 -17.55
CA LEU A 75 -9.92 12.08 -17.72
C LEU A 75 -10.47 12.04 -19.15
N ALA A 76 -10.71 13.21 -19.75
CA ALA A 76 -11.20 13.35 -21.12
C ALA A 76 -10.16 12.96 -22.19
N ASN A 77 -8.87 13.09 -21.90
CA ASN A 77 -7.76 12.82 -22.83
C ASN A 77 -6.97 11.54 -22.53
N ARG A 78 -7.51 10.65 -21.69
CA ARG A 78 -6.82 9.42 -21.32
C ARG A 78 -6.48 8.56 -22.55
N PRO A 79 -5.38 7.78 -22.49
CA PRO A 79 -5.08 6.79 -23.52
C PRO A 79 -6.21 5.75 -23.66
N ASP A 80 -6.30 5.16 -24.85
CA ASP A 80 -7.17 4.01 -25.09
C ASP A 80 -6.80 2.86 -24.12
N PRO A 81 -7.73 2.38 -23.29
CA PRO A 81 -7.46 1.33 -22.31
C PRO A 81 -6.95 0.04 -22.96
N ASP A 82 -7.40 -0.30 -24.18
CA ASP A 82 -7.00 -1.53 -24.84
C ASP A 82 -5.55 -1.44 -25.36
N VAL A 83 -5.13 -0.23 -25.78
CA VAL A 83 -3.72 0.05 -26.14
C VAL A 83 -2.82 -0.02 -24.91
N ALA A 84 -3.22 0.62 -23.80
CA ALA A 84 -2.46 0.60 -22.56
C ALA A 84 -2.34 -0.82 -21.97
N ALA A 85 -3.44 -1.58 -21.95
CA ALA A 85 -3.44 -2.98 -21.51
C ALA A 85 -2.49 -3.85 -22.37
N SER A 86 -2.49 -3.65 -23.69
CA SER A 86 -1.61 -4.39 -24.60
C SER A 86 -0.12 -4.13 -24.35
N GLN A 87 0.24 -2.91 -23.89
CA GLN A 87 1.63 -2.54 -23.57
C GLN A 87 2.10 -3.11 -22.23
N LEU A 88 1.18 -3.36 -21.30
CA LEU A 88 1.49 -3.87 -19.97
C LEU A 88 1.95 -5.34 -19.97
N GLY A 89 1.53 -6.12 -20.97
CA GLY A 89 1.79 -7.56 -21.02
C GLY A 89 0.98 -8.38 -20.00
N ILE A 90 -0.01 -7.76 -19.33
CA ILE A 90 -1.03 -8.42 -18.52
C ILE A 90 -2.38 -7.83 -18.94
N ASP A 91 -3.41 -8.67 -19.11
CA ASP A 91 -4.79 -8.21 -19.26
C ASP A 91 -5.35 -7.73 -17.90
N PRO A 92 -5.57 -6.41 -17.70
CA PRO A 92 -6.03 -5.87 -16.42
C PRO A 92 -7.43 -6.37 -16.03
N ARG A 93 -8.30 -6.65 -17.02
CA ARG A 93 -9.66 -7.14 -16.78
C ARG A 93 -9.63 -8.59 -16.31
N ALA A 94 -8.80 -9.42 -16.95
CA ALA A 94 -8.59 -10.80 -16.50
C ALA A 94 -7.99 -10.86 -15.10
N LEU A 95 -7.00 -10.00 -14.81
CA LEU A 95 -6.38 -9.91 -13.48
C LEU A 95 -7.42 -9.54 -12.40
N VAL A 96 -8.27 -8.55 -12.63
CA VAL A 96 -9.34 -8.19 -11.68
C VAL A 96 -10.32 -9.34 -11.47
N ALA A 97 -10.76 -10.01 -12.55
CA ALA A 97 -11.70 -11.12 -12.45
C ALA A 97 -11.13 -12.26 -11.59
N ASP A 98 -9.84 -12.56 -11.71
CA ASP A 98 -9.19 -13.57 -10.87
C ASP A 98 -9.04 -13.09 -9.40
N LEU A 99 -8.71 -11.81 -9.20
CA LEU A 99 -8.57 -11.20 -7.87
C LEU A 99 -9.89 -11.03 -7.10
N GLU A 100 -11.05 -11.18 -7.73
CA GLU A 100 -12.33 -11.30 -7.01
C GLU A 100 -12.30 -12.48 -6.03
N GLY A 101 -11.67 -13.60 -6.42
CA GLY A 101 -11.46 -14.75 -5.55
C GLY A 101 -10.58 -14.39 -4.34
N PHE A 102 -9.50 -13.64 -4.55
CA PHE A 102 -8.65 -13.15 -3.46
C PHE A 102 -9.43 -12.24 -2.49
N VAL A 103 -10.21 -11.29 -3.01
CA VAL A 103 -11.05 -10.38 -2.21
C VAL A 103 -12.04 -11.16 -1.35
N LEU A 104 -12.72 -12.14 -1.94
CA LEU A 104 -13.67 -13.01 -1.24
C LEU A 104 -13.01 -13.81 -0.11
N HIS A 105 -11.85 -14.41 -0.38
CA HIS A 105 -11.14 -15.24 0.61
C HIS A 105 -10.48 -14.42 1.72
N THR A 106 -10.24 -13.14 1.50
CA THR A 106 -9.61 -12.23 2.48
C THR A 106 -10.62 -11.34 3.21
N GLU A 107 -11.88 -11.29 2.78
CA GLU A 107 -12.88 -10.35 3.32
C GLU A 107 -13.03 -10.47 4.84
N THR A 108 -13.34 -11.66 5.35
CA THR A 108 -13.54 -11.88 6.79
C THR A 108 -12.30 -11.56 7.63
N PRO A 109 -11.09 -12.13 7.34
CA PRO A 109 -9.90 -11.79 8.13
C PRO A 109 -9.50 -10.32 7.99
N TYR A 110 -9.71 -9.70 6.83
CA TYR A 110 -9.45 -8.27 6.63
C TYR A 110 -10.30 -7.40 7.57
N TYR A 111 -11.62 -7.56 7.54
CA TYR A 111 -12.51 -6.73 8.35
C TYR A 111 -12.37 -7.00 9.86
N ALA A 112 -12.00 -8.23 10.24
CA ALA A 112 -11.66 -8.54 11.63
C ALA A 112 -10.40 -7.78 12.08
N ALA A 113 -9.32 -7.82 11.27
CA ALA A 113 -8.09 -7.10 11.55
C ALA A 113 -8.30 -5.57 11.54
N LEU A 114 -9.02 -5.04 10.54
CA LEU A 114 -9.35 -3.61 10.45
C LEU A 114 -10.03 -3.11 11.73
N ARG A 115 -11.08 -3.79 12.20
CA ARG A 115 -11.76 -3.41 13.45
C ARG A 115 -10.83 -3.46 14.66
N ARG A 116 -9.98 -4.49 14.75
CA ARG A 116 -8.99 -4.60 15.83
C ARG A 116 -8.04 -3.40 15.83
N TYR A 117 -7.47 -3.05 14.68
CA TYR A 117 -6.51 -1.95 14.58
C TYR A 117 -7.14 -0.57 14.76
N LEU A 118 -8.36 -0.34 14.28
CA LEU A 118 -9.11 0.90 14.55
C LEU A 118 -9.49 1.01 16.03
N ALA A 119 -9.82 -0.10 16.70
CA ALA A 119 -10.10 -0.10 18.13
C ALA A 119 -8.87 0.27 18.98
N LEU A 120 -7.64 0.00 18.52
CA LEU A 120 -6.41 0.42 19.22
C LEU A 120 -6.24 1.94 19.28
N ILE A 121 -6.93 2.68 18.40
CA ILE A 121 -6.93 4.15 18.37
C ILE A 121 -8.30 4.73 18.73
N ASP A 122 -9.16 3.94 19.39
CA ASP A 122 -10.50 4.31 19.85
C ASP A 122 -11.43 4.83 18.72
N ILE A 123 -11.38 4.19 17.54
CA ILE A 123 -12.23 4.52 16.38
C ILE A 123 -13.12 3.33 16.00
N GLU A 124 -14.43 3.57 15.91
CA GLU A 124 -15.36 2.61 15.32
C GLU A 124 -15.23 2.59 13.79
N GLN A 125 -15.34 1.41 13.20
CA GLN A 125 -15.17 1.25 11.74
C GLN A 125 -16.11 2.15 10.91
N GLY A 126 -17.35 2.36 11.37
CA GLY A 126 -18.32 3.21 10.67
C GLY A 126 -17.95 4.70 10.64
N ASP A 127 -17.13 5.15 11.58
CA ASP A 127 -16.67 6.54 11.68
C ASP A 127 -15.27 6.76 11.08
N ALA A 128 -14.57 5.67 10.74
CA ALA A 128 -13.21 5.71 10.26
C ALA A 128 -13.13 6.29 8.84
N THR A 129 -12.07 7.03 8.60
CA THR A 129 -11.72 7.59 7.29
C THR A 129 -10.41 7.01 6.79
N ILE A 130 -10.07 7.28 5.53
CA ILE A 130 -8.76 6.92 4.99
C ILE A 130 -7.59 7.51 5.79
N ALA A 131 -7.76 8.67 6.44
CA ALA A 131 -6.73 9.26 7.30
C ALA A 131 -6.44 8.41 8.54
N ASP A 132 -7.46 7.72 9.07
CA ASP A 132 -7.29 6.81 10.20
C ASP A 132 -6.56 5.53 9.77
N ILE A 133 -6.84 5.02 8.57
CA ILE A 133 -6.03 3.92 8.03
C ILE A 133 -4.60 4.38 7.76
N TRP A 134 -4.35 5.58 7.23
CA TRP A 134 -2.99 6.09 7.08
C TRP A 134 -2.27 6.18 8.41
N HIS A 135 -2.94 6.61 9.47
CA HIS A 135 -2.38 6.62 10.82
C HIS A 135 -2.07 5.21 11.32
N VAL A 136 -2.99 4.25 11.15
CA VAL A 136 -2.73 2.85 11.50
C VAL A 136 -1.59 2.27 10.67
N ALA A 137 -1.59 2.43 9.36
CA ALA A 137 -0.61 1.78 8.49
C ALA A 137 0.75 2.47 8.52
N ARG A 138 0.79 3.80 8.61
CA ARG A 138 2.00 4.61 8.39
C ARG A 138 2.43 5.44 9.59
N GLY A 139 1.63 5.47 10.65
CA GLY A 139 1.89 6.29 11.83
C GLY A 139 3.10 5.83 12.64
N GLY A 140 3.68 6.76 13.41
CA GLY A 140 4.88 6.54 14.20
C GLY A 140 4.71 5.53 15.35
N ALA A 141 3.46 5.22 15.72
CA ALA A 141 3.15 4.24 16.76
C ALA A 141 3.78 2.86 16.50
N TRP A 142 4.05 2.53 15.23
CA TRP A 142 4.68 1.25 14.83
C TRP A 142 6.16 1.39 14.51
N SER A 143 6.68 2.61 14.42
CA SER A 143 8.10 2.88 14.16
C SER A 143 9.00 2.49 15.35
N HIS A 144 8.44 2.35 16.56
CA HIS A 144 9.21 1.92 17.74
C HIS A 144 9.85 0.54 17.58
N TRP A 145 9.27 -0.33 16.73
CA TRP A 145 9.88 -1.62 16.37
C TRP A 145 11.15 -1.48 15.53
N PHE A 146 11.53 -0.27 15.13
CA PHE A 146 12.68 0.00 14.27
C PHE A 146 13.57 1.15 14.78
N SER A 147 13.12 1.95 15.76
CA SER A 147 13.75 3.23 16.13
C SER A 147 15.21 3.13 16.59
N ASP A 148 15.59 2.03 17.23
CA ASP A 148 16.96 1.81 17.72
C ASP A 148 17.78 0.86 16.83
N ARG A 149 17.23 0.43 15.70
CA ARG A 149 17.77 -0.66 14.89
C ARG A 149 18.39 -0.11 13.62
N ASP A 150 19.61 -0.57 13.32
CA ASP A 150 20.34 -0.18 12.12
C ASP A 150 19.75 -0.88 10.89
N LEU A 151 18.69 -0.28 10.34
CA LEU A 151 18.02 -0.74 9.13
C LEU A 151 19.00 -0.89 7.95
N GLY A 152 19.97 0.03 7.79
CA GLY A 152 20.94 -0.04 6.70
C GLY A 152 21.72 -1.34 6.72
N ARG A 153 22.32 -1.67 7.86
CA ARG A 153 23.06 -2.93 8.05
C ARG A 153 22.19 -4.17 7.84
N VAL A 154 20.94 -4.11 8.30
CA VAL A 154 19.97 -5.22 8.19
C VAL A 154 19.54 -5.47 6.75
N ILE A 155 19.40 -4.42 5.95
CA ILE A 155 19.11 -4.51 4.50
C ILE A 155 20.32 -5.04 3.73
N GLU A 156 21.54 -4.61 4.08
CA GLU A 156 22.77 -5.13 3.46
C GLU A 156 22.93 -6.64 3.66
N ALA A 157 22.44 -7.18 4.79
CA ALA A 157 22.47 -8.62 5.07
C ALA A 157 21.63 -9.45 4.08
N THR A 158 20.65 -8.84 3.40
CA THR A 158 19.88 -9.50 2.32
C THR A 158 20.55 -9.33 0.96
N GLY A 159 21.75 -8.76 0.89
CA GLY A 159 22.45 -8.43 -0.37
C GLY A 159 21.85 -7.26 -1.15
N ARG A 160 20.97 -6.48 -0.51
CA ARG A 160 20.32 -5.31 -1.11
C ARG A 160 21.07 -4.04 -0.73
N ILE A 161 21.01 -3.03 -1.60
CA ILE A 161 21.65 -1.73 -1.34
C ILE A 161 20.62 -0.84 -0.63
N PRO A 162 20.92 -0.33 0.57
CA PRO A 162 20.04 0.64 1.23
C PRO A 162 19.92 1.89 0.36
N VAL A 163 18.71 2.16 -0.13
CA VAL A 163 18.40 3.42 -0.79
C VAL A 163 17.86 4.40 0.25
N GLY A 164 18.20 5.68 0.15
CA GLY A 164 17.65 6.70 1.05
C GLY A 164 16.13 6.75 0.93
N VAL A 165 15.42 6.50 2.03
CA VAL A 165 13.94 6.41 2.07
C VAL A 165 13.24 7.74 2.37
N GLY A 166 13.91 8.86 2.11
CA GLY A 166 13.37 10.23 2.15
C GLY A 166 12.13 10.43 3.03
N GLY A 167 12.33 10.62 4.33
CA GLY A 167 11.23 10.93 5.24
C GLY A 167 10.35 9.75 5.66
N LEU A 168 10.44 8.55 5.07
CA LEU A 168 9.77 7.36 5.62
C LEU A 168 10.52 6.85 6.87
N GLU A 169 9.76 6.27 7.80
CA GLU A 169 10.29 5.70 9.04
C GLU A 169 9.76 4.28 9.26
N GLY A 170 10.46 3.52 10.10
CA GLY A 170 10.00 2.23 10.58
C GLY A 170 9.84 1.16 9.50
N TRP A 171 8.73 0.45 9.54
CA TRP A 171 8.49 -0.70 8.68
C TRP A 171 8.31 -0.33 7.20
N LEU A 172 7.72 0.83 6.89
CA LEU A 172 7.58 1.33 5.51
C LEU A 172 8.95 1.62 4.88
N ALA A 173 9.85 2.20 5.67
CA ALA A 173 11.24 2.39 5.26
C ALA A 173 11.90 1.04 4.97
N ALA A 174 11.74 0.06 5.85
CA ALA A 174 12.27 -1.29 5.65
C ALA A 174 11.71 -1.96 4.38
N GLU A 175 10.38 -1.94 4.20
CA GLU A 175 9.71 -2.50 3.03
C GLU A 175 10.22 -1.86 1.74
N ARG A 176 10.30 -0.52 1.69
CA ARG A 176 10.79 0.21 0.51
C ARG A 176 12.25 -0.07 0.21
N MET A 177 13.12 -0.12 1.23
CA MET A 177 14.53 -0.48 1.05
C MET A 177 14.71 -1.90 0.52
N LEU A 178 13.94 -2.86 1.05
CA LEU A 178 13.95 -4.24 0.58
C LEU A 178 13.46 -4.31 -0.87
N ARG A 179 12.35 -3.62 -1.18
CA ARG A 179 11.75 -3.56 -2.52
C ARG A 179 12.68 -2.98 -3.57
N GLY A 180 13.42 -1.92 -3.22
CA GLY A 180 14.34 -1.20 -4.10
C GLY A 180 13.67 -0.70 -5.40
N ASP A 181 14.50 -0.29 -6.36
CA ASP A 181 14.03 0.30 -7.61
C ASP A 181 14.08 -0.75 -8.74
N GLY A 182 12.94 -1.39 -9.02
CA GLY A 182 12.79 -2.35 -10.12
C GLY A 182 12.04 -1.74 -11.30
N SER A 183 12.68 -1.60 -12.45
CA SER A 183 12.06 -0.99 -13.64
C SER A 183 11.42 -1.98 -14.61
N THR A 184 11.71 -3.28 -14.47
CA THR A 184 11.09 -4.36 -15.26
C THR A 184 10.11 -5.16 -14.39
N PRO A 185 9.12 -5.85 -14.99
CA PRO A 185 8.24 -6.75 -14.25
C PRO A 185 8.99 -7.78 -13.40
N GLY A 186 10.05 -8.38 -13.95
CA GLY A 186 10.89 -9.34 -13.24
C GLY A 186 11.62 -8.73 -12.03
N ALA A 187 12.26 -7.57 -12.23
CA ALA A 187 12.94 -6.86 -11.14
C ALA A 187 11.97 -6.35 -10.06
N ALA A 188 10.78 -5.88 -10.47
CA ALA A 188 9.71 -5.47 -9.55
C ALA A 188 9.20 -6.66 -8.73
N ALA A 189 9.03 -7.84 -9.33
CA ALA A 189 8.62 -9.05 -8.64
C ALA A 189 9.67 -9.53 -7.63
N VAL A 190 10.95 -9.47 -7.98
CA VAL A 190 12.06 -9.75 -7.03
C VAL A 190 12.03 -8.72 -5.90
N GLY A 191 11.82 -7.44 -6.20
CA GLY A 191 11.61 -6.40 -5.19
C GLY A 191 10.47 -6.74 -4.25
N ALA A 192 9.29 -7.11 -4.77
CA ALA A 192 8.14 -7.52 -3.99
C ALA A 192 8.43 -8.78 -3.13
N ALA A 193 9.20 -9.75 -3.66
CA ALA A 193 9.66 -10.91 -2.90
C ALA A 193 10.51 -10.52 -1.69
N TYR A 194 11.50 -9.64 -1.86
CA TYR A 194 12.31 -9.13 -0.76
C TYR A 194 11.50 -8.27 0.22
N ALA A 195 10.54 -7.47 -0.27
CA ALA A 195 9.65 -6.68 0.59
C ALA A 195 8.88 -7.54 1.60
N THR A 196 8.59 -8.81 1.26
CA THR A 196 7.93 -9.75 2.19
C THR A 196 8.75 -10.07 3.44
N LEU A 197 10.07 -9.85 3.42
CA LEU A 197 10.96 -10.05 4.57
C LEU A 197 10.65 -9.09 5.72
N ALA A 198 10.11 -7.90 5.39
CA ALA A 198 9.61 -6.98 6.40
C ALA A 198 8.50 -7.59 7.27
N GLY A 199 7.88 -8.71 6.87
CA GLY A 199 6.94 -9.50 7.68
C GLY A 199 7.38 -10.94 7.94
N SER A 200 8.64 -11.32 7.70
CA SER A 200 9.17 -12.67 7.94
C SER A 200 9.68 -12.81 9.38
N PRO A 201 9.12 -13.73 10.19
CA PRO A 201 9.59 -13.96 11.56
C PRO A 201 11.11 -14.17 11.66
N GLU A 202 11.69 -14.96 10.76
CA GLU A 202 13.11 -15.29 10.79
C GLU A 202 14.00 -14.10 10.48
N TRP A 203 13.58 -13.20 9.58
CA TRP A 203 14.30 -11.97 9.29
C TRP A 203 14.19 -10.98 10.46
N ILE A 204 12.99 -10.84 11.01
CA ILE A 204 12.69 -9.91 12.10
C ILE A 204 13.40 -10.32 13.40
N GLU A 205 13.43 -11.62 13.73
CA GLU A 205 14.16 -12.13 14.88
C GLU A 205 15.68 -12.11 14.64
N GLY A 206 16.11 -12.61 13.48
CA GLY A 206 17.51 -12.87 13.21
C GLY A 206 18.34 -11.65 12.82
N GLU A 207 17.78 -10.78 11.98
CA GLU A 207 18.50 -9.60 11.46
C GLU A 207 18.12 -8.34 12.24
N LEU A 208 16.82 -8.12 12.41
CA LEU A 208 16.29 -6.94 13.10
C LEU A 208 16.42 -7.06 14.63
N GLY A 209 16.62 -8.27 15.18
CA GLY A 209 16.79 -8.47 16.62
C GLY A 209 15.54 -8.14 17.42
N MET A 210 14.36 -8.33 16.82
CA MET A 210 13.09 -8.21 17.53
C MET A 210 12.96 -9.35 18.54
N VAL A 211 12.53 -9.03 19.76
CA VAL A 211 12.32 -10.07 20.78
C VAL A 211 11.04 -10.84 20.47
N ARG A 212 11.00 -12.12 20.83
CA ARG A 212 9.91 -13.05 20.47
C ARG A 212 8.50 -12.53 20.81
N ASP A 213 8.37 -11.79 21.91
CA ASP A 213 7.08 -11.23 22.36
C ASP A 213 6.58 -10.07 21.47
N GLU A 214 7.48 -9.41 20.72
CA GLU A 214 7.16 -8.36 19.75
C GLU A 214 6.86 -8.94 18.36
N VAL A 215 7.41 -10.11 18.02
CA VAL A 215 7.32 -10.69 16.67
C VAL A 215 5.88 -10.98 16.27
N VAL A 216 5.10 -11.63 17.13
CA VAL A 216 3.71 -12.02 16.83
C VAL A 216 2.81 -10.81 16.52
N PRO A 217 2.71 -9.79 17.39
CA PRO A 217 1.87 -8.62 17.09
C PRO A 217 2.39 -7.86 15.85
N TYR A 218 3.71 -7.85 15.63
CA TYR A 218 4.29 -7.20 14.46
C TYR A 218 3.94 -7.92 13.14
N ILE A 219 4.07 -9.25 13.06
CA ILE A 219 3.77 -9.97 11.81
C ILE A 219 2.28 -9.93 11.48
N ASP A 220 1.41 -9.88 12.49
CA ASP A 220 -0.03 -9.65 12.30
C ASP A 220 -0.27 -8.26 11.71
N PHE A 221 0.38 -7.22 12.25
CA PHE A 221 0.31 -5.86 11.75
C PHE A 221 0.81 -5.76 10.30
N ALA A 222 2.00 -6.29 10.01
CA ALA A 222 2.57 -6.29 8.67
C ALA A 222 1.65 -7.01 7.67
N ALA A 223 1.01 -8.11 8.07
CA ALA A 223 0.05 -8.82 7.23
C ALA A 223 -1.25 -8.04 7.01
N PHE A 224 -1.77 -7.35 8.04
CA PHE A 224 -2.91 -6.45 7.89
C PHE A 224 -2.59 -5.33 6.90
N THR A 225 -1.45 -4.66 7.06
CA THR A 225 -1.10 -3.51 6.23
C THR A 225 -0.87 -3.91 4.77
N ARG A 226 -0.19 -5.04 4.53
CA ARG A 226 -0.06 -5.60 3.18
C ARG A 226 -1.42 -5.94 2.57
N LEU A 227 -2.32 -6.54 3.34
CA LEU A 227 -3.65 -6.85 2.87
C LEU A 227 -4.47 -5.59 2.53
N TRP A 228 -4.36 -4.54 3.34
CA TRP A 228 -4.97 -3.25 3.03
C TRP A 228 -4.43 -2.66 1.72
N GLN A 229 -3.10 -2.62 1.53
CA GLN A 229 -2.46 -2.13 0.31
C GLN A 229 -2.94 -2.90 -0.93
N LEU A 230 -2.95 -4.24 -0.87
CA LEU A 230 -3.45 -5.08 -1.97
C LEU A 230 -4.92 -4.78 -2.30
N ARG A 231 -5.78 -4.63 -1.28
CA ARG A 231 -7.20 -4.29 -1.49
C ARG A 231 -7.37 -2.89 -2.06
N GLN A 232 -6.55 -1.93 -1.65
CA GLN A 232 -6.53 -0.58 -2.23
C GLN A 232 -6.16 -0.65 -3.72
N MET A 233 -5.06 -1.31 -4.07
CA MET A 233 -4.61 -1.46 -5.47
C MET A 233 -5.66 -2.17 -6.33
N ILE A 234 -6.35 -3.19 -5.80
CA ILE A 234 -7.46 -3.85 -6.50
C ILE A 234 -8.61 -2.87 -6.75
N GLY A 235 -8.98 -2.06 -5.75
CA GLY A 235 -10.01 -1.03 -5.88
C GLY A 235 -9.64 0.04 -6.92
N GLU A 236 -8.38 0.50 -6.92
CA GLU A 236 -7.85 1.44 -7.91
C GLU A 236 -7.82 0.84 -9.31
N LEU A 237 -7.45 -0.44 -9.45
CA LEU A 237 -7.49 -1.13 -10.73
C LEU A 237 -8.92 -1.26 -11.26
N GLN A 238 -9.88 -1.64 -10.41
CA GLN A 238 -11.29 -1.69 -10.78
C GLN A 238 -11.82 -0.31 -11.18
N PHE A 239 -11.39 0.74 -10.47
CA PHE A 239 -11.67 2.12 -10.84
C PHE A 239 -11.13 2.46 -12.24
N GLN A 240 -9.86 2.17 -12.53
CA GLN A 240 -9.26 2.47 -13.83
C GLN A 240 -9.89 1.68 -14.98
N ILE A 241 -10.26 0.42 -14.76
CA ILE A 241 -11.01 -0.38 -15.75
C ILE A 241 -12.39 0.23 -15.98
N ARG A 242 -13.11 0.58 -14.91
CA ARG A 242 -14.48 1.07 -15.06
C ARG A 242 -14.53 2.46 -15.66
N ILE A 243 -13.58 3.30 -15.30
CA ILE A 243 -13.59 4.69 -15.73
C ILE A 243 -13.42 4.77 -17.24
N SER A 244 -12.80 3.78 -17.92
CA SER A 244 -12.70 3.71 -19.38
C SER A 244 -14.02 3.93 -20.13
N ASP A 245 -15.13 3.62 -19.48
CA ASP A 245 -16.48 3.74 -20.04
C ASP A 245 -17.25 4.97 -19.52
N ILE A 246 -16.68 5.67 -18.53
CA ILE A 246 -17.26 6.85 -17.90
C ILE A 246 -16.61 8.10 -18.49
N SER A 247 -17.43 8.99 -19.04
CA SER A 247 -17.02 10.32 -19.51
C SER A 247 -17.43 11.45 -18.56
N GLU A 248 -18.37 11.20 -17.64
CA GLU A 248 -18.86 12.19 -16.69
C GLU A 248 -18.02 12.19 -15.39
N PRO A 249 -17.33 13.30 -15.05
CA PRO A 249 -16.47 13.36 -13.87
C PRO A 249 -17.19 13.08 -12.55
N ALA A 250 -18.44 13.54 -12.40
CA ALA A 250 -19.24 13.30 -11.20
C ALA A 250 -19.47 11.79 -10.94
N LEU A 251 -19.70 11.01 -12.00
CA LEU A 251 -19.85 9.55 -11.88
C LEU A 251 -18.53 8.87 -11.54
N ALA A 252 -17.42 9.33 -12.13
CA ALA A 252 -16.08 8.83 -11.81
C ALA A 252 -15.75 9.06 -10.31
N ARG A 253 -16.00 10.26 -9.81
CA ARG A 253 -15.82 10.67 -8.41
C ARG A 253 -16.60 9.79 -7.44
N ALA A 254 -17.91 9.65 -7.68
CA ALA A 254 -18.77 8.82 -6.85
C ALA A 254 -18.36 7.34 -6.90
N TYR A 255 -17.98 6.84 -8.09
CA TYR A 255 -17.54 5.46 -8.25
C TYR A 255 -16.23 5.21 -7.49
N TYR A 256 -15.24 6.11 -7.57
CA TYR A 256 -13.98 6.02 -6.84
C TYR A 256 -14.19 5.90 -5.33
N GLY A 257 -14.92 6.87 -4.73
CA GLY A 257 -15.20 6.85 -3.30
C GLY A 257 -15.95 5.59 -2.86
N GLY A 258 -16.91 5.14 -3.68
CA GLY A 258 -17.67 3.92 -3.45
C GLY A 258 -16.81 2.65 -3.47
N ILE A 259 -16.03 2.44 -4.54
CA ILE A 259 -15.26 1.20 -4.70
C ILE A 259 -14.09 1.12 -3.73
N LEU A 260 -13.34 2.21 -3.53
CA LEU A 260 -12.25 2.22 -2.55
C LEU A 260 -12.77 2.14 -1.12
N GLY A 261 -13.90 2.78 -0.81
CA GLY A 261 -14.55 2.64 0.49
C GLY A 261 -15.00 1.20 0.77
N HIS A 262 -15.54 0.52 -0.25
CA HIS A 262 -15.88 -0.90 -0.14
C HIS A 262 -14.65 -1.80 0.01
N MET A 263 -13.57 -1.53 -0.71
CA MET A 263 -12.35 -2.35 -0.63
C MET A 263 -11.60 -2.16 0.69
N THR A 264 -11.52 -0.93 1.19
CA THR A 264 -10.75 -0.57 2.39
C THR A 264 -11.56 -0.54 3.68
N GLY A 265 -12.90 -0.62 3.60
CA GLY A 265 -13.75 -0.70 4.77
C GLY A 265 -13.89 0.59 5.58
N VAL A 266 -13.41 1.73 5.06
CA VAL A 266 -13.50 3.05 5.67
C VAL A 266 -14.00 4.08 4.67
N ARG A 267 -14.35 5.27 5.14
CA ARG A 267 -14.79 6.35 4.25
C ARG A 267 -13.61 6.89 3.43
N VAL A 268 -13.71 6.77 2.11
CA VAL A 268 -12.79 7.39 1.15
C VAL A 268 -13.49 8.57 0.47
N PRO A 269 -12.99 9.80 0.64
CA PRO A 269 -13.56 10.99 0.00
C PRO A 269 -13.48 10.93 -1.52
N GLU A 270 -14.54 11.37 -2.21
CA GLU A 270 -14.62 11.35 -3.67
C GLU A 270 -13.54 12.19 -4.37
N ALA A 271 -13.11 13.30 -3.76
CA ALA A 271 -12.08 14.17 -4.34
C ALA A 271 -10.73 13.47 -4.53
N MET A 272 -10.49 12.34 -3.85
CA MET A 272 -9.28 11.55 -4.01
C MET A 272 -9.17 10.78 -5.33
N TYR A 273 -10.23 10.74 -6.16
CA TYR A 273 -10.16 10.09 -7.47
C TYR A 273 -9.04 10.63 -8.36
N LEU A 274 -8.65 11.89 -8.16
CA LEU A 274 -7.53 12.54 -8.86
C LEU A 274 -6.21 11.83 -8.62
N VAL A 275 -5.97 11.37 -7.39
CA VAL A 275 -4.76 10.64 -7.01
C VAL A 275 -4.65 9.32 -7.79
N ALA A 276 -5.79 8.72 -8.16
CA ALA A 276 -5.83 7.48 -8.93
C ALA A 276 -5.74 7.69 -10.45
N LEU A 277 -5.80 8.93 -10.93
CA LEU A 277 -5.52 9.30 -12.32
C LEU A 277 -4.01 9.51 -12.47
N GLU A 278 -3.25 8.41 -12.39
CA GLU A 278 -1.79 8.44 -12.55
C GLU A 278 -1.35 8.69 -14.01
N ASP A 279 -0.07 9.06 -14.18
CA ASP A 279 0.64 9.21 -15.47
C ASP A 279 0.70 7.92 -16.26
N GLU A 280 0.75 6.79 -15.57
CA GLU A 280 0.82 5.50 -16.20
C GLU A 280 -0.53 4.76 -16.04
N PRO A 281 -1.28 4.55 -17.13
CA PRO A 281 -2.50 3.76 -17.07
C PRO A 281 -2.20 2.34 -16.59
N PHE A 282 -3.05 1.80 -15.71
CA PHE A 282 -2.92 0.45 -15.16
C PHE A 282 -1.64 0.18 -14.36
N ALA A 283 -1.01 1.22 -13.80
CA ALA A 283 0.06 1.04 -12.81
C ALA A 283 -0.33 0.07 -11.65
N PRO A 284 -1.55 0.12 -11.07
CA PRO A 284 -1.99 -0.87 -10.09
C PRO A 284 -1.97 -2.31 -10.60
N ALA A 285 -2.21 -2.56 -11.89
CA ALA A 285 -2.14 -3.92 -12.45
C ALA A 285 -0.68 -4.43 -12.53
N ARG A 286 0.27 -3.55 -12.90
CA ARG A 286 1.69 -3.87 -12.86
C ARG A 286 2.12 -4.24 -11.44
N ASP A 287 1.74 -3.41 -10.47
CA ASP A 287 2.16 -3.56 -9.09
C ASP A 287 1.54 -4.81 -8.46
N LEU A 288 0.25 -5.07 -8.71
CA LEU A 288 -0.41 -6.32 -8.32
C LEU A 288 0.24 -7.55 -8.98
N GLY A 289 0.58 -7.47 -10.27
CA GLY A 289 1.30 -8.53 -10.97
C GLY A 289 2.65 -8.83 -10.32
N ALA A 290 3.40 -7.79 -9.96
CA ALA A 290 4.68 -7.92 -9.27
C ALA A 290 4.53 -8.52 -7.87
N GLU A 291 3.50 -8.12 -7.10
CA GLU A 291 3.20 -8.71 -5.79
C GLU A 291 2.87 -10.21 -5.87
N ILE A 292 2.06 -10.61 -6.85
CA ILE A 292 1.66 -12.01 -7.05
C ILE A 292 2.87 -12.85 -7.47
N LEU A 293 3.57 -12.41 -8.51
CA LEU A 293 4.77 -13.09 -9.01
C LEU A 293 5.88 -13.15 -7.95
N GLY A 294 6.04 -12.10 -7.16
CA GLY A 294 6.96 -12.07 -6.02
C GLY A 294 6.59 -13.10 -4.95
N ALA A 295 5.30 -13.32 -4.68
CA ALA A 295 4.87 -14.36 -3.76
C ALA A 295 5.06 -15.79 -4.30
N ASP A 296 4.86 -16.00 -5.61
CA ASP A 296 5.20 -17.27 -6.28
C ASP A 296 6.70 -17.57 -6.17
N LEU A 297 7.54 -16.56 -6.43
CA LEU A 297 8.98 -16.64 -6.26
C LEU A 297 9.35 -17.00 -4.81
N VAL A 298 8.80 -16.32 -3.81
CA VAL A 298 9.04 -16.65 -2.38
C VAL A 298 8.66 -18.08 -2.08
N ALA A 299 7.51 -18.57 -2.57
CA ALA A 299 7.09 -19.95 -2.33
C ALA A 299 8.08 -20.99 -2.90
N ILE A 300 8.64 -20.73 -4.09
CA ILE A 300 9.68 -21.57 -4.68
C ILE A 300 10.98 -21.50 -3.88
N LEU A 301 11.40 -20.28 -3.51
CA LEU A 301 12.62 -20.05 -2.75
C LEU A 301 12.56 -20.72 -1.37
N GLU A 302 11.45 -20.58 -0.64
CA GLU A 302 11.25 -21.25 0.65
C GLU A 302 11.23 -22.77 0.51
N THR A 303 10.65 -23.30 -0.56
CA THR A 303 10.61 -24.75 -0.82
C THR A 303 12.01 -25.32 -1.10
N ARG A 304 12.87 -24.57 -1.81
CA ARG A 304 14.21 -25.03 -2.22
C ARG A 304 15.31 -24.72 -1.21
N HIS A 305 15.24 -23.56 -0.55
CA HIS A 305 16.30 -22.98 0.27
C HIS A 305 15.89 -22.73 1.73
N GLY A 306 14.63 -23.04 2.10
CA GLY A 306 14.09 -22.85 3.45
C GLY A 306 13.63 -21.41 3.72
N SER A 307 13.09 -21.18 4.92
CA SER A 307 12.52 -19.87 5.30
C SER A 307 13.54 -18.74 5.47
N THR A 308 14.84 -19.02 5.31
CA THR A 308 15.93 -18.03 5.29
C THR A 308 16.62 -17.94 3.93
N TRP A 309 15.87 -18.17 2.84
CA TRP A 309 16.38 -18.26 1.47
C TRP A 309 17.28 -17.08 1.06
N TRP A 310 17.06 -15.88 1.57
CA TRP A 310 17.87 -14.68 1.25
C TRP A 310 19.32 -14.78 1.72
N ARG A 311 19.61 -15.69 2.65
CA ARG A 311 20.97 -15.99 3.11
C ARG A 311 21.67 -17.04 2.24
N ASP A 312 20.93 -17.82 1.46
CA ASP A 312 21.49 -18.87 0.61
C ASP A 312 22.02 -18.25 -0.69
N PRO A 313 23.33 -18.30 -0.99
CA PRO A 313 23.86 -17.81 -2.24
C PRO A 313 23.24 -18.49 -3.47
N ALA A 314 22.80 -19.76 -3.37
CA ALA A 314 22.17 -20.49 -4.47
C ALA A 314 20.76 -19.97 -4.80
N ALA A 315 20.09 -19.28 -3.86
CA ALA A 315 18.83 -18.61 -4.14
C ALA A 315 18.99 -17.45 -5.15
N ARG A 316 20.20 -16.87 -5.23
CA ARG A 316 20.49 -15.73 -6.10
C ARG A 316 20.38 -16.07 -7.57
N ASP A 317 20.77 -17.28 -7.97
CA ASP A 317 20.69 -17.71 -9.36
C ASP A 317 19.24 -17.59 -9.90
N LEU A 318 18.25 -17.97 -9.08
CA LEU A 318 16.85 -17.85 -9.46
C LEU A 318 16.38 -16.39 -9.40
N THR A 319 16.72 -15.64 -8.34
CA THR A 319 16.30 -14.23 -8.26
C THR A 319 16.90 -13.37 -9.37
N ASP A 320 18.15 -13.64 -9.77
CA ASP A 320 18.82 -12.92 -10.86
C ASP A 320 18.21 -13.27 -12.22
N ALA A 321 17.88 -14.56 -12.45
CA ALA A 321 17.17 -14.98 -13.65
C ALA A 321 15.79 -14.33 -13.77
N VAL A 322 15.03 -14.26 -12.67
CA VAL A 322 13.73 -13.58 -12.64
C VAL A 322 13.90 -12.07 -12.79
N ALA A 323 14.88 -11.44 -12.11
CA ALA A 323 15.12 -10.01 -12.21
C ALA A 323 15.48 -9.56 -13.64
N ALA A 324 16.17 -10.42 -14.40
CA ALA A 324 16.54 -10.16 -15.79
C ALA A 324 15.34 -10.24 -16.76
N ALA A 325 14.20 -10.80 -16.35
CA ALA A 325 13.02 -10.89 -17.18
C ALA A 325 12.42 -9.50 -17.46
N THR A 326 12.14 -9.25 -18.74
CA THR A 326 11.60 -7.97 -19.23
C THR A 326 10.07 -7.94 -19.31
N SER A 327 9.42 -9.10 -19.14
CA SER A 327 7.97 -9.25 -19.15
C SER A 327 7.50 -10.19 -18.04
N PHE A 328 6.20 -10.19 -17.73
CA PHE A 328 5.61 -11.14 -16.79
C PHE A 328 5.68 -12.58 -17.31
N ASP A 329 5.45 -12.80 -18.60
CA ASP A 329 5.54 -14.13 -19.23
C ASP A 329 6.96 -14.71 -19.11
N ASP A 330 7.99 -13.91 -19.40
CA ASP A 330 9.38 -14.34 -19.25
C ASP A 330 9.70 -14.72 -17.80
N ALA A 331 9.20 -13.93 -16.85
CA ALA A 331 9.43 -14.16 -15.43
C ALA A 331 8.69 -15.42 -14.93
N LEU A 332 7.44 -15.61 -15.35
CA LEU A 332 6.66 -16.83 -15.08
C LEU A 332 7.33 -18.07 -15.66
N ALA A 333 7.89 -17.97 -16.87
CA ALA A 333 8.65 -19.05 -17.50
C ALA A 333 9.90 -19.44 -16.67
N GLN A 334 10.59 -18.48 -16.04
CA GLN A 334 11.69 -18.80 -15.11
C GLN A 334 11.21 -19.59 -13.88
N LEU A 335 9.97 -19.38 -13.44
CA LEU A 335 9.36 -20.09 -12.32
C LEU A 335 8.72 -21.42 -12.72
N GLY A 336 8.51 -21.66 -14.02
CA GLY A 336 7.82 -22.83 -14.55
C GLY A 336 6.29 -22.74 -14.44
N TYR A 337 5.74 -21.52 -14.47
CA TYR A 337 4.31 -21.25 -14.46
C TYR A 337 3.86 -20.65 -15.79
N ASP A 338 2.58 -20.84 -16.11
CA ASP A 338 1.95 -20.29 -17.32
C ASP A 338 1.08 -19.06 -17.02
N ALA A 339 0.78 -18.79 -15.75
CA ALA A 339 -0.07 -17.70 -15.31
C ALA A 339 0.25 -17.30 -13.86
N LEU A 340 -0.10 -16.07 -13.50
CA LEU A 340 -0.07 -15.58 -12.11
C LEU A 340 -1.05 -16.38 -11.23
N ASP A 341 -0.63 -16.74 -10.00
CA ASP A 341 -1.51 -17.36 -9.00
C ASP A 341 -1.51 -16.53 -7.72
N TRP A 342 -2.62 -15.90 -7.35
CA TRP A 342 -2.68 -15.10 -6.11
C TRP A 342 -2.64 -15.95 -4.83
N ARG A 343 -2.80 -17.28 -4.89
CA ARG A 343 -2.94 -18.14 -3.70
C ARG A 343 -1.71 -18.13 -2.79
N PRO A 344 -0.46 -18.04 -3.27
CA PRO A 344 0.70 -17.87 -2.39
C PRO A 344 0.65 -16.56 -1.60
N VAL A 345 0.18 -15.45 -2.19
CA VAL A 345 -0.08 -14.19 -1.45
C VAL A 345 -1.08 -14.43 -0.32
N LEU A 346 -2.21 -15.07 -0.62
CA LEU A 346 -3.22 -15.43 0.39
C LEU A 346 -2.60 -16.29 1.50
N ARG A 347 -1.80 -17.30 1.16
CA ARG A 347 -1.18 -18.21 2.14
C ARG A 347 -0.25 -17.45 3.08
N GLN A 348 0.57 -16.55 2.55
CA GLN A 348 1.48 -15.71 3.36
C GLN A 348 0.70 -14.85 4.34
N ILE A 349 -0.34 -14.15 3.87
CA ILE A 349 -1.17 -13.26 4.70
C ILE A 349 -1.95 -14.07 5.75
N ARG A 350 -2.60 -15.16 5.34
CA ARG A 350 -3.45 -15.97 6.21
C ARG A 350 -2.67 -16.62 7.34
N THR A 351 -1.46 -17.11 7.05
CA THR A 351 -0.59 -17.73 8.06
C THR A 351 -0.26 -16.73 9.18
N ARG A 352 -0.15 -15.44 8.85
CA ARG A 352 0.20 -14.37 9.79
C ARG A 352 -1.03 -13.83 10.53
N LEU A 353 -2.16 -13.62 9.86
CA LEU A 353 -3.39 -13.09 10.48
C LEU A 353 -4.18 -14.12 11.32
N ILE A 354 -4.15 -15.41 10.98
CA ILE A 354 -4.99 -16.44 11.63
C ILE A 354 -4.32 -17.05 12.88
N GLY A 355 -3.02 -16.82 13.09
CA GLY A 355 -2.29 -17.31 14.28
C GLY A 355 -3.01 -17.01 15.59
N GLU A 356 -3.76 -15.90 15.66
CA GLU A 356 -4.59 -15.53 16.83
C GLU A 356 -6.03 -16.04 16.77
N MET A 357 -6.62 -16.26 15.59
CA MET A 357 -8.02 -16.70 15.47
C MET A 357 -8.24 -18.13 15.98
N SER A 358 -7.21 -18.98 15.95
CA SER A 358 -7.24 -20.30 16.59
C SER A 358 -7.26 -20.23 18.14
N GLY A 359 -6.93 -19.07 18.71
CA GLY A 359 -6.79 -18.83 20.14
C GLY A 359 -7.88 -17.97 20.75
N TYR A 360 -8.97 -17.67 20.03
CA TYR A 360 -10.16 -16.96 20.55
C TYR A 360 -10.97 -17.82 21.55
N GLY A 361 -10.30 -18.32 22.59
CA GLY A 361 -10.76 -18.10 23.97
C GLY A 361 -10.20 -16.74 24.41
N GLY A 362 -10.88 -15.66 24.02
CA GLY A 362 -10.35 -14.30 24.16
C GLY A 362 -9.94 -13.93 25.59
N PRO A 363 -8.93 -13.05 25.78
CA PRO A 363 -8.83 -12.28 27.00
C PRO A 363 -10.07 -11.40 27.08
N ASN A 364 -10.76 -11.49 28.20
CA ASN A 364 -11.84 -10.60 28.60
C ASN A 364 -11.46 -9.12 28.33
N ILE A 365 -11.94 -8.56 27.20
CA ILE A 365 -12.20 -7.12 27.07
C ILE A 365 -13.51 -6.86 27.83
N THR A 366 -13.52 -7.16 29.14
CA THR A 366 -14.50 -6.63 30.07
C THR A 366 -13.81 -5.52 30.85
N THR A 367 -14.18 -4.29 30.49
CA THR A 367 -14.28 -3.14 31.40
C THR A 367 -13.11 -2.95 32.39
N ARG A 368 -12.04 -2.31 31.91
CA ARG A 368 -11.26 -1.36 32.75
C ARG A 368 -12.07 -0.06 32.93
N ALA A 369 -13.28 -0.17 33.48
CA ALA A 369 -13.99 0.97 34.05
C ALA A 369 -13.47 1.16 35.48
N GLY A 370 -12.99 2.37 35.75
CA GLY A 370 -12.13 2.68 36.88
C GLY A 370 -12.71 2.40 38.27
N THR A 371 -11.85 1.86 39.14
CA THR A 371 -11.97 2.07 40.58
C THR A 371 -11.20 3.34 40.95
N ARG A 372 -11.91 4.47 40.99
CA ARG A 372 -11.50 5.63 41.79
C ARG A 372 -11.57 5.22 43.27
N LYS A 373 -10.45 5.29 43.98
CA LYS A 373 -10.44 5.32 45.44
C LYS A 373 -11.03 6.66 45.90
N VAL A 374 -12.01 6.59 46.78
CA VAL A 374 -12.40 7.68 47.70
C VAL A 374 -11.62 7.48 48.98
#